data_AF-A0A3C1BEQ7-F1
#
_entry.id   AF-A0A3C1BEQ7-F1
#
_cell.length_a   1.000
_cell.length_b   1.000
_cell.length_c   1.000
_cell.angle_alpha   90.00
_cell.angle_beta   90.00
_cell.angle_gamma   90.00
#
_symmetry.space_group_name_H-M   'P 1'
#
loop_
_entity.id
_entity.type
_entity.pdbx_description
1 polymer ?
#
loop_
_entity_poly.entity_id
_entity_poly.type
_entity_poly.pdbx_seq_one_letter_code
_entity_poly.pdbx_strand_id
1 'polypeptide(L)'
;MIMRRMGAPAKLYLLVFVLSGFIIGMGCYGILQMNTMNQNTRTLYNDRVFSMDQLGDIRFFYESILYTAQQSKNLQITYKQALREVQRSEDSIGTNWKAYLLTYLTPEEKQLAGQAADLMHRSKPDIERLKKILAEEDGQAPGQISNIDLYGHI
;
A
#
# COMPACT_ATOMS: atom_id res chain seq x y z
N MET A 1 -0.67 -19.43 59.20
CA MET A 1 -1.12 -20.08 60.45
C MET A 1 -2.39 -20.94 60.30
N ILE A 2 -3.17 -20.82 59.20
CA ILE A 2 -4.48 -21.48 59.02
C ILE A 2 -4.41 -22.95 58.53
N MET A 3 -3.40 -23.33 57.73
CA MET A 3 -3.29 -24.70 57.17
C MET A 3 -2.96 -25.80 58.20
N ARG A 4 -2.52 -25.44 59.41
CA ARG A 4 -2.03 -26.41 60.41
C ARG A 4 -3.15 -27.11 61.19
N ARG A 5 -4.40 -26.61 61.11
CA ARG A 5 -5.60 -27.16 61.80
C ARG A 5 -6.59 -27.89 60.88
N MET A 6 -6.31 -28.05 59.59
CA MET A 6 -7.22 -28.67 58.62
C MET A 6 -7.00 -30.19 58.51
N GLY A 7 -8.08 -30.97 58.40
CA GLY A 7 -8.01 -32.41 58.09
C GLY A 7 -7.39 -32.68 56.71
N ALA A 8 -6.73 -33.84 56.53
CA ALA A 8 -6.10 -34.24 55.27
C ALA A 8 -6.97 -34.03 54.00
N PRO A 9 -8.28 -34.35 53.97
CA PRO A 9 -9.10 -34.10 52.79
C PRO A 9 -9.30 -32.61 52.48
N ALA A 10 -9.43 -31.76 53.50
CA ALA A 10 -9.60 -30.32 53.33
C ALA A 10 -8.36 -29.64 52.72
N LYS A 11 -7.16 -30.16 53.02
CA LYS A 11 -5.91 -29.70 52.39
C LYS A 11 -5.86 -30.07 50.91
N LEU A 12 -6.37 -31.26 50.55
CA LEU A 12 -6.43 -31.72 49.17
C LEU A 12 -7.39 -30.85 48.34
N TYR A 13 -8.59 -30.58 48.85
CA TYR A 13 -9.57 -29.70 48.18
C TYR A 13 -9.04 -28.27 47.99
N LEU A 14 -8.36 -27.72 48.99
CA LEU A 14 -7.74 -26.40 48.89
C LEU A 14 -6.64 -26.36 47.82
N LEU A 15 -5.82 -27.40 47.72
CA LEU A 15 -4.77 -27.50 46.71
C LEU A 15 -5.36 -27.60 45.29
N VAL A 16 -6.39 -28.44 45.11
CA VAL A 16 -7.10 -28.54 43.82
C VAL A 16 -7.74 -27.21 43.44
N PHE A 17 -8.39 -26.52 44.37
CA PHE A 17 -9.00 -25.22 44.12
C PHE A 17 -7.99 -24.17 43.66
N VAL A 18 -6.83 -24.10 44.33
CA VAL A 18 -5.75 -23.17 43.96
C VAL A 18 -5.20 -23.50 42.56
N LEU A 19 -4.93 -24.77 42.27
CA LEU A 19 -4.43 -25.20 40.96
C LEU A 19 -5.45 -24.91 39.84
N SER A 20 -6.73 -25.17 40.06
CA SER A 20 -7.80 -24.80 39.13
C SER A 20 -7.85 -23.28 38.90
N GLY A 21 -7.68 -22.48 39.96
CA GLY A 21 -7.58 -21.03 39.85
C GLY A 21 -6.42 -20.55 38.97
N PHE A 22 -5.24 -21.17 39.12
CA PHE A 22 -4.09 -20.88 38.26
C PHE A 22 -4.36 -21.22 36.78
N ILE A 23 -4.97 -22.37 36.50
CA ILE A 23 -5.32 -22.79 35.13
C ILE A 23 -6.29 -21.78 34.50
N ILE A 24 -7.33 -21.38 35.24
CA ILE A 24 -8.31 -20.39 34.77
C ILE A 24 -7.62 -19.03 34.54
N GLY A 25 -6.77 -18.60 35.48
CA GLY A 25 -6.03 -17.34 35.36
C GLY A 25 -5.11 -17.29 34.15
N MET A 26 -4.36 -18.37 33.88
CA MET A 26 -3.55 -18.50 32.67
C MET A 26 -4.40 -18.53 31.40
N GLY A 27 -5.56 -19.21 31.44
CA GLY A 27 -6.51 -19.23 30.32
C GLY A 27 -7.04 -17.84 29.97
N CYS A 28 -7.48 -17.07 30.97
CA CYS A 28 -7.93 -15.69 30.78
C CYS A 28 -6.80 -14.78 30.25
N TYR A 29 -5.60 -14.89 30.82
CA TYR A 29 -4.44 -14.13 30.35
C TYR A 29 -4.08 -14.45 28.90
N GLY A 30 -4.11 -15.74 28.53
CA GLY A 30 -3.90 -16.19 27.16
C GLY A 30 -4.92 -15.62 26.18
N ILE A 31 -6.20 -15.59 26.55
CA ILE A 31 -7.27 -15.01 25.71
C ILE A 31 -7.06 -13.50 25.53
N LEU A 32 -6.73 -12.76 26.59
CA LEU A 32 -6.47 -11.32 26.52
C LEU A 32 -5.27 -11.02 25.61
N GLN A 33 -4.17 -11.76 25.74
CA GLN A 33 -3.01 -11.58 24.88
C GLN A 33 -3.27 -11.97 23.43
N MET A 34 -4.07 -13.01 23.18
CA MET A 34 -4.46 -13.39 21.83
C MET A 34 -5.32 -12.30 21.16
N ASN A 35 -6.17 -11.61 21.92
CA ASN A 35 -6.94 -10.47 21.41
C ASN A 35 -6.03 -9.29 21.01
N THR A 36 -5.03 -8.95 21.83
CA THR A 36 -4.03 -7.91 21.49
C THR A 36 -3.25 -8.29 20.24
N MET A 37 -2.84 -9.56 20.13
CA MET A 37 -2.11 -10.06 18.96
C MET A 37 -2.98 -10.02 17.69
N ASN A 38 -4.25 -10.42 17.78
CA ASN A 38 -5.20 -10.36 16.66
C ASN A 38 -5.48 -8.93 16.19
N GLN A 39 -5.52 -7.95 17.09
CA GLN A 39 -5.66 -6.54 16.72
C GLN A 39 -4.42 -6.07 15.94
N ASN A 40 -3.21 -6.34 16.46
CA ASN A 40 -1.95 -5.97 15.79
C ASN A 40 -1.81 -6.57 14.38
N THR A 41 -2.25 -7.81 14.17
CA THR A 41 -2.19 -8.45 12.85
C THR A 41 -3.14 -7.80 11.85
N ARG A 42 -4.33 -7.34 12.29
CA ARG A 42 -5.28 -6.64 11.42
C ARG A 42 -4.78 -5.26 11.01
N THR A 43 -4.19 -4.52 11.95
CA THR A 43 -3.59 -3.21 11.66
C THR A 43 -2.42 -3.36 10.70
N LEU A 44 -1.54 -4.35 10.91
CA LEU A 44 -0.44 -4.62 9.99
C LEU A 44 -0.92 -4.99 8.58
N TYR A 45 -1.95 -5.82 8.45
CA TYR A 45 -2.46 -6.22 7.14
C TYR A 45 -2.99 -5.02 6.34
N ASN A 46 -3.89 -4.23 6.94
CA ASN A 46 -4.46 -3.06 6.27
C ASN A 46 -3.42 -1.95 6.06
N ASP A 47 -2.52 -1.73 7.01
CA ASP A 47 -1.57 -0.61 6.91
C ASP A 47 -0.37 -0.92 6.00
N ARG A 48 -0.01 -2.20 5.81
CA ARG A 48 1.21 -2.58 5.09
C ARG A 48 0.96 -3.35 3.81
N VAL A 49 0.03 -4.30 3.79
CA VAL A 49 -0.22 -5.10 2.59
C VAL A 49 -1.02 -4.29 1.57
N PHE A 50 -2.09 -3.63 2.02
CA PHE A 50 -2.94 -2.81 1.14
C PHE A 50 -2.21 -1.54 0.65
N SER A 51 -1.46 -0.87 1.53
CA SER A 51 -0.62 0.28 1.13
C SER A 51 0.44 -0.09 0.10
N MET A 52 1.03 -1.29 0.21
CA MET A 52 2.05 -1.75 -0.74
C MET A 52 1.45 -2.10 -2.10
N ASP A 53 0.24 -2.65 -2.13
CA ASP A 53 -0.51 -2.92 -3.36
C ASP A 53 -0.79 -1.62 -4.12
N GLN A 54 -1.26 -0.58 -3.44
CA GLN A 54 -1.50 0.75 -4.03
C GLN A 54 -0.24 1.38 -4.61
N LEU A 55 0.89 1.29 -3.91
CA LEU A 55 2.18 1.77 -4.42
C LEU A 55 2.66 0.94 -5.62
N GLY A 56 2.41 -0.37 -5.60
CA GLY A 56 2.65 -1.27 -6.72
C GLY A 56 1.86 -0.86 -7.96
N ASP A 57 0.58 -0.57 -7.80
CA ASP A 57 -0.29 -0.09 -8.87
C ASP A 57 0.18 1.25 -9.45
N ILE A 58 0.54 2.22 -8.60
CA ILE A 58 1.07 3.51 -9.06
C ILE A 58 2.28 3.29 -9.97
N ARG A 59 3.22 2.44 -9.54
CA ARG A 59 4.39 2.08 -10.35
C ARG A 59 3.99 1.41 -11.67
N PHE A 60 3.09 0.44 -11.62
CA PHE A 60 2.60 -0.26 -12.80
C PHE A 60 2.00 0.71 -13.84
N PHE A 61 1.20 1.69 -13.39
CA PHE A 61 0.60 2.66 -14.29
C PHE A 61 1.61 3.67 -14.86
N TYR A 62 2.65 4.04 -14.11
CA TYR A 62 3.77 4.80 -14.68
C TYR A 62 4.52 4.00 -15.77
N GLU A 63 4.81 2.72 -15.51
CA GLU A 63 5.41 1.82 -16.50
C GLU A 63 4.50 1.67 -17.74
N SER A 64 3.18 1.63 -17.55
CA SER A 64 2.22 1.62 -18.64
C SER A 64 2.28 2.88 -19.50
N ILE A 65 2.43 4.08 -18.91
CA ILE A 65 2.57 5.33 -19.67
C ILE A 65 3.83 5.28 -20.55
N LEU A 66 4.96 4.84 -19.99
CA LEU A 66 6.21 4.67 -20.74
C LEU A 66 6.05 3.71 -21.91
N TYR A 67 5.42 2.56 -21.64
CA TYR A 67 5.20 1.54 -22.64
C TYR A 67 4.27 2.03 -23.76
N THR A 68 3.16 2.71 -23.41
CA THR A 68 2.24 3.32 -24.36
C THR A 68 2.92 4.40 -25.21
N ALA A 69 3.78 5.23 -24.62
CA ALA A 69 4.58 6.21 -25.35
C ALA A 69 5.48 5.52 -26.38
N GLN A 70 6.16 4.43 -26.00
CA GLN A 70 7.01 3.66 -26.92
C GLN A 70 6.20 2.98 -28.04
N GLN A 71 5.06 2.37 -27.72
CA GLN A 71 4.19 1.74 -28.71
C GLN A 71 3.63 2.76 -29.72
N SER A 72 3.22 3.93 -29.25
CA SER A 72 2.68 5.01 -30.09
C SER A 72 3.76 5.62 -30.99
N LYS A 73 4.98 5.80 -30.47
CA LYS A 73 6.15 6.18 -31.26
C LYS A 73 6.43 5.18 -32.39
N ASN A 74 6.32 3.88 -32.09
CA ASN A 74 6.57 2.81 -33.06
C ASN A 74 5.36 2.52 -33.97
N LEU A 75 4.29 3.32 -33.90
CA LEU A 75 3.06 3.15 -34.66
C LEU A 75 2.39 1.77 -34.45
N GLN A 76 2.67 1.11 -33.31
CA GLN A 76 2.08 -0.18 -32.95
C GLN A 76 0.62 -0.05 -32.49
N ILE A 77 0.25 1.12 -32.00
CA ILE A 77 -1.11 1.49 -31.61
C ILE A 77 -1.45 2.86 -32.20
N THR A 78 -2.74 3.14 -32.37
CA THR A 78 -3.20 4.46 -32.83
C THR A 78 -2.97 5.53 -31.75
N TYR A 79 -2.72 6.77 -32.16
CA TYR A 79 -2.55 7.88 -31.21
C TYR A 79 -3.78 8.10 -30.33
N LYS A 80 -4.98 7.98 -30.89
CA LYS A 80 -6.24 7.98 -30.12
C LYS A 80 -6.30 6.88 -29.06
N GLN A 81 -5.78 5.68 -29.34
CA GLN A 81 -5.71 4.59 -28.36
C GLN A 81 -4.67 4.90 -27.29
N ALA A 82 -3.48 5.34 -27.69
CA ALA A 82 -2.42 5.74 -26.78
C ALA A 82 -2.89 6.82 -25.80
N LEU A 83 -3.59 7.85 -26.30
CA LEU A 83 -4.13 8.94 -25.48
C LEU A 83 -5.11 8.41 -24.41
N ARG A 84 -5.98 7.47 -24.77
CA ARG A 84 -6.92 6.85 -23.82
C ARG A 84 -6.19 6.06 -22.73
N GLU A 85 -5.19 5.27 -23.11
CA GLU A 85 -4.42 4.48 -22.12
C GLU A 85 -3.60 5.39 -21.19
N VAL A 86 -2.96 6.45 -21.72
CA VAL A 86 -2.25 7.42 -20.89
C VAL A 86 -3.18 8.11 -19.90
N GLN A 87 -4.36 8.55 -20.34
CA GLN A 87 -5.34 9.19 -19.45
C GLN A 87 -5.84 8.22 -18.37
N ARG A 88 -6.13 6.97 -18.74
CA ARG A 88 -6.54 5.94 -17.80
C ARG A 88 -5.46 5.66 -16.75
N SER A 89 -4.21 5.56 -17.17
CA SER A 89 -3.08 5.33 -16.27
C SER A 89 -2.88 6.51 -15.33
N GLU A 90 -2.98 7.74 -15.82
CA GLU A 90 -2.92 8.95 -14.98
C GLU A 90 -4.04 8.99 -13.94
N ASP A 91 -5.28 8.69 -14.33
CA ASP A 91 -6.42 8.64 -13.40
C ASP A 91 -6.24 7.55 -12.33
N SER A 92 -5.68 6.40 -12.72
CA SER A 92 -5.43 5.27 -11.82
C SER A 92 -4.30 5.58 -10.83
N ILE A 93 -3.22 6.24 -11.28
CA ILE A 93 -2.16 6.78 -10.42
C ILE A 93 -2.77 7.72 -9.38
N GLY A 94 -3.60 8.68 -9.81
CA GLY A 94 -4.23 9.65 -8.93
C GLY A 94 -5.17 9.00 -7.90
N THR A 95 -5.88 7.95 -8.29
CA THR A 95 -6.79 7.21 -7.41
C THR A 95 -6.02 6.42 -6.35
N ASN A 96 -5.02 5.64 -6.76
CA ASN A 96 -4.21 4.84 -5.85
C ASN A 96 -3.36 5.71 -4.91
N TRP A 97 -2.85 6.85 -5.39
CA TRP A 97 -2.12 7.80 -4.56
C TRP A 97 -2.99 8.40 -3.45
N LYS A 98 -4.22 8.83 -3.78
CA LYS A 98 -5.17 9.31 -2.78
C LYS A 98 -5.52 8.23 -1.76
N ALA A 99 -5.73 7.01 -2.23
CA ALA A 99 -6.07 5.89 -1.35
C ALA A 99 -4.91 5.53 -0.40
N TYR A 100 -3.66 5.58 -0.88
CA TYR A 100 -2.44 5.42 -0.07
C TYR A 100 -2.31 6.49 1.01
N LEU A 101 -2.57 7.75 0.68
CA LEU A 101 -2.48 8.83 1.66
C LEU A 101 -3.57 8.78 2.75
N LEU A 102 -4.64 7.99 2.56
CA LEU A 102 -5.69 7.77 3.56
C LEU A 102 -5.35 6.63 4.54
N THR A 103 -4.30 5.86 4.30
CA THR A 103 -3.84 4.82 5.25
C THR A 103 -3.05 5.44 6.41
N TYR A 104 -2.66 4.61 7.38
CA TYR A 104 -1.77 5.06 8.44
C TYR A 104 -0.31 5.10 7.95
N LEU A 105 0.23 6.31 7.79
CA LEU A 105 1.64 6.54 7.49
C LEU A 105 2.44 6.86 8.76
N THR A 106 3.56 6.18 8.96
CA THR A 106 4.54 6.55 9.99
C THR A 106 5.21 7.89 9.65
N PRO A 107 5.91 8.53 10.60
CA PRO A 107 6.65 9.77 10.33
C PRO A 107 7.65 9.65 9.17
N GLU A 108 8.36 8.53 9.08
CA GLU A 108 9.32 8.24 8.01
C GLU A 108 8.61 8.10 6.66
N GLU A 109 7.48 7.41 6.64
CA GLU A 109 6.67 7.24 5.42
C GLU A 109 6.08 8.55 4.93
N LYS A 110 5.65 9.43 5.84
CA LYS A 110 5.19 10.78 5.45
C LYS A 110 6.29 11.57 4.76
N GLN A 111 7.53 11.45 5.23
CA GLN A 111 8.67 12.10 4.58
C GLN A 111 8.93 11.53 3.18
N LEU A 112 8.89 10.21 3.02
CA LEU A 112 9.06 9.55 1.72
C LEU A 112 7.90 9.87 0.77
N ALA A 113 6.67 9.87 1.27
CA ALA A 113 5.49 10.24 0.50
C ALA A 113 5.56 11.69 0.01
N GLY A 114 6.12 12.61 0.79
CA GLY A 114 6.40 13.98 0.36
C GLY A 114 7.39 14.04 -0.81
N GLN A 115 8.50 13.30 -0.72
CA GLN A 115 9.48 13.23 -1.81
C GLN A 115 8.88 12.63 -3.08
N ALA A 116 8.08 11.56 -2.94
CA ALA A 116 7.36 10.96 -4.06
C ALA A 116 6.36 11.94 -4.67
N ALA A 117 5.60 12.70 -3.86
CA ALA A 117 4.68 13.71 -4.35
C ALA A 117 5.39 14.78 -5.19
N ASP A 118 6.59 15.21 -4.77
CA ASP A 118 7.40 16.17 -5.54
C ASP A 118 7.87 15.59 -6.88
N LEU A 119 8.29 14.32 -6.92
CA LEU A 119 8.65 13.63 -8.16
C LEU A 119 7.43 13.48 -9.10
N MET A 120 6.29 13.07 -8.56
CA MET A 120 5.03 12.99 -9.30
C MET A 120 4.61 14.36 -9.85
N HIS A 121 4.82 15.44 -9.09
CA HIS A 121 4.56 16.79 -9.57
C HIS A 121 5.50 17.17 -10.72
N ARG A 122 6.78 16.81 -10.64
CA ARG A 122 7.78 17.11 -11.68
C ARG A 122 7.52 16.37 -13.00
N SER A 123 6.92 15.18 -12.96
CA SER A 123 6.60 14.40 -14.16
C SER A 123 5.29 14.81 -14.86
N LYS A 124 4.39 15.53 -14.19
CA LYS A 124 3.12 16.00 -14.79
C LYS A 124 3.28 16.76 -16.12
N PRO A 125 4.19 17.73 -16.27
CA PRO A 125 4.35 18.46 -17.52
C PRO A 125 4.70 17.55 -18.71
N ASP A 126 5.47 16.48 -18.47
CA ASP A 126 5.86 15.53 -19.52
C ASP A 126 4.70 14.65 -19.96
N ILE A 127 3.87 14.19 -19.01
CA ILE A 127 2.64 13.46 -19.29
C ILE A 127 1.67 14.34 -20.08
N GLU A 128 1.51 15.61 -19.69
CA GLU A 128 0.68 16.57 -20.43
C GLU A 128 1.20 16.83 -21.85
N ARG A 129 2.53 16.94 -22.00
CA ARG A 129 3.15 17.09 -23.32
C ARG A 129 2.92 15.85 -24.19
N LEU A 130 3.06 14.65 -23.63
CA LEU A 130 2.75 13.41 -24.32
C LEU A 130 1.28 13.37 -24.78
N LYS A 131 0.33 13.68 -23.89
CA LYS A 131 -1.10 13.74 -24.25
C LYS A 131 -1.39 14.72 -25.38
N LYS A 132 -0.76 15.90 -25.38
CA LYS A 132 -0.89 16.89 -26.48
C LYS A 132 -0.41 16.34 -27.81
N ILE A 133 0.79 15.74 -27.84
CA ILE A 133 1.34 15.15 -29.08
C ILE A 133 0.41 14.03 -29.61
N LEU A 134 -0.08 13.18 -28.71
CA LEU A 134 -1.01 12.11 -29.08
C LEU A 134 -2.37 12.64 -29.56
N ALA A 135 -2.80 13.82 -29.12
CA ALA A 135 -4.05 14.43 -29.54
C ALA A 135 -3.96 15.13 -30.90
N GLU A 136 -2.78 15.63 -31.28
CA GLU A 136 -2.54 16.32 -32.55
C GLU A 136 -2.51 15.36 -33.75
N GLU A 137 -2.28 14.06 -33.51
CA GLU A 137 -2.23 12.98 -34.53
C GLU A 137 -1.32 13.29 -35.75
N ASP A 138 -0.28 14.10 -35.56
CA ASP A 138 0.61 14.55 -36.64
C ASP A 138 1.70 13.50 -36.98
N GLY A 139 2.15 13.48 -38.24
CA GLY A 139 3.24 12.64 -38.72
C GLY A 139 4.60 12.91 -38.07
N GLN A 140 4.76 14.05 -37.37
CA GLN A 140 5.96 14.37 -36.58
C GLN A 140 5.92 13.81 -35.15
N ALA A 141 4.78 13.25 -34.70
CA ALA A 141 4.59 12.76 -33.34
C ALA A 141 5.69 11.78 -32.85
N PRO A 142 6.21 10.82 -33.65
CA PRO A 142 7.26 9.90 -33.18
C PRO A 142 8.56 10.61 -32.75
N GLY A 143 8.93 11.66 -33.48
CA GLY A 143 10.10 12.48 -33.16
C GLY A 143 9.89 13.34 -31.92
N GLN A 144 8.69 13.88 -31.76
CA GLN A 144 8.33 14.70 -30.60
C GLN A 144 8.24 13.88 -29.31
N ILE A 145 7.67 12.67 -29.35
CA ILE A 145 7.62 11.73 -28.20
C ILE A 145 9.04 11.36 -27.75
N SER A 146 9.98 11.19 -28.70
CA SER A 146 11.38 10.85 -28.38
C SER A 146 12.13 11.94 -27.62
N ASN A 147 11.68 13.20 -27.75
CA ASN A 147 12.28 14.35 -27.08
C ASN A 147 11.71 14.59 -25.69
N ILE A 148 10.73 13.79 -25.26
CA ILE A 148 10.25 13.79 -23.88
C ILE A 148 11.15 12.85 -23.10
N ASP A 149 11.84 13.39 -22.09
CA ASP A 149 12.59 12.57 -21.15
C ASP A 149 11.65 11.93 -20.13
N LEU A 150 10.90 10.92 -20.59
CA LEU A 150 9.97 10.20 -19.72
C LEU A 150 10.71 9.33 -18.68
N TYR A 151 12.01 9.04 -18.86
CA TYR A 151 12.80 8.21 -17.95
C TYR A 151 13.54 9.03 -16.88
N GLY A 152 13.84 10.30 -17.12
CA GLY A 152 14.60 11.15 -16.20
C GLY A 152 13.84 11.62 -14.94
N HIS A 153 12.54 11.34 -14.86
CA HIS A 153 11.64 11.88 -13.84
C HIS A 153 10.85 10.84 -13.04
N ILE A 154 11.06 9.55 -13.30
CA ILE A 154 10.38 8.42 -12.64
C ILE A 154 11.39 7.62 -11.80
#